data_AF-A0A2X2V6H9-F1
#
_entry.id   AF-A0A2X2V6H9-F1
#
_cell.length_a   1.000
_cell.length_b   1.000
_cell.length_c   1.000
_cell.angle_alpha   90.00
_cell.angle_beta   90.00
_cell.angle_gamma   90.00
#
_symmetry.space_group_name_H-M   'P 1'
#
loop_
_entity.id
_entity.type
_entity.pdbx_description
1 polymer ?
#
loop_
_entity_poly.entity_id
_entity_poly.type
_entity_poly.pdbx_seq_one_letter_code
_entity_poly.pdbx_strand_id
1 'polypeptide(L)'
;MRNKWIILGIFVVFSCKAQQVLPLNNSAFRSPTNSYFKDINHEFDYYLGIWKATFQDKTITLHISKEVKIPFEMWNKNFYRDQLRVRYEIMNKSGVILESSLNKDFTNDISLSIKGLKTQSNGALLNLIFAGGNCSVGVGAINFKKIDATQFSWGYYPGTTTRIDTLCPPDKEYKIYLPETENLIFTKQ
;
A
#
# COMPACT_ATOMS: atom_id res chain seq x y z
N MET A 1 26.42 39.79 -54.51
CA MET A 1 27.32 38.93 -53.70
C MET A 1 26.60 38.56 -52.41
N ARG A 2 26.60 37.26 -52.10
CA ARG A 2 25.68 36.56 -51.20
C ARG A 2 26.05 36.76 -49.73
N ASN A 3 25.26 37.54 -48.98
CA ASN A 3 25.49 37.78 -47.55
C ASN A 3 24.96 36.58 -46.74
N LYS A 4 25.88 35.80 -46.15
CA LYS A 4 25.54 34.60 -45.38
C LYS A 4 25.14 35.00 -43.97
N TRP A 5 23.88 34.78 -43.63
CA TRP A 5 23.37 34.84 -42.26
C TRP A 5 24.06 33.76 -41.42
N ILE A 6 24.83 34.16 -40.41
CA ILE A 6 25.32 33.26 -39.36
C ILE A 6 24.45 33.52 -38.14
N ILE A 7 23.37 32.74 -37.98
CA ILE A 7 22.64 32.62 -36.72
C ILE A 7 23.37 31.54 -35.93
N LEU A 8 24.20 31.97 -34.98
CA LEU A 8 24.88 31.08 -34.04
C LEU A 8 23.87 30.67 -32.95
N GLY A 9 23.23 29.51 -33.14
CA GLY A 9 22.30 28.94 -32.16
C GLY A 9 23.04 28.42 -30.93
N ILE A 10 22.86 29.09 -29.79
CA ILE A 10 23.29 28.59 -28.48
C ILE A 10 22.31 27.47 -28.08
N PHE A 11 22.69 26.22 -28.30
CA PHE A 11 22.04 25.08 -27.66
C PHE A 11 22.45 25.05 -26.18
N VAL A 12 21.70 25.74 -25.32
CA VAL A 12 21.75 25.48 -23.87
C VAL A 12 21.16 24.09 -23.66
N VAL A 13 22.02 23.08 -23.56
CA VAL A 13 21.65 21.76 -23.06
C VAL A 13 21.30 21.91 -21.58
N PHE A 14 20.05 22.28 -21.31
CA PHE A 14 19.46 22.03 -20.01
C PHE A 14 19.51 20.52 -19.79
N SER A 15 20.42 20.07 -18.93
CA SER A 15 20.39 18.73 -18.36
C SER A 15 19.16 18.66 -17.46
N CYS A 16 18.00 18.52 -18.08
CA CYS A 16 16.79 18.14 -17.38
C CYS A 16 17.10 16.77 -16.79
N LYS A 17 17.31 16.69 -15.47
CA LYS A 17 17.33 15.41 -14.75
C LYS A 17 15.90 14.86 -14.79
N ALA A 18 15.53 14.33 -15.96
CA ALA A 18 14.24 13.70 -16.17
C ALA A 18 14.11 12.60 -15.12
N GLN A 19 13.04 12.69 -14.33
CA GLN A 19 12.71 11.67 -13.35
C GLN A 19 12.58 10.32 -14.06
N GLN A 20 13.44 9.36 -13.70
CA GLN A 20 13.40 8.04 -14.30
C GLN A 20 12.15 7.30 -13.82
N VAL A 21 11.29 6.89 -14.76
CA VAL A 21 10.11 6.07 -14.47
C VAL A 21 10.49 4.60 -14.62
N LEU A 22 10.23 3.82 -13.58
CA LEU A 22 10.57 2.41 -13.47
C LEU A 22 9.30 1.59 -13.16
N PRO A 23 9.22 0.32 -13.58
CA PRO A 23 8.17 -0.59 -13.13
C PRO A 23 8.14 -0.73 -11.60
N LEU A 24 6.95 -0.99 -11.04
CA LEU A 24 6.69 -1.12 -9.59
C LEU A 24 7.69 -2.05 -8.88
N ASN A 25 8.01 -3.19 -9.50
CA ASN A 25 8.83 -4.25 -8.89
C ASN A 25 10.34 -4.05 -9.05
N ASN A 26 10.79 -2.95 -9.67
CA ASN A 26 12.21 -2.65 -9.78
C ASN A 26 12.86 -2.41 -8.41
N SER A 27 14.16 -2.72 -8.32
CA SER A 27 14.93 -2.52 -7.09
C SER A 27 15.30 -1.06 -6.89
N ALA A 28 14.82 -0.47 -5.80
CA ALA A 28 15.20 0.90 -5.40
C ALA A 28 16.70 1.02 -5.08
N PHE A 29 17.35 -0.05 -4.62
CA PHE A 29 18.78 -0.02 -4.23
C PHE A 29 19.69 0.43 -5.39
N ARG A 30 19.46 -0.17 -6.56
CA ARG A 30 20.23 0.10 -7.80
C ARG A 30 19.70 1.29 -8.58
N SER A 31 18.59 1.89 -8.14
CA SER A 31 17.95 2.99 -8.87
C SER A 31 18.59 4.33 -8.49
N PRO A 32 18.65 5.29 -9.43
CA PRO A 32 19.05 6.67 -9.14
C PRO A 32 18.08 7.35 -8.18
N THR A 33 18.58 8.29 -7.37
CA THR A 33 17.73 9.17 -6.57
C THR A 33 16.69 9.88 -7.45
N ASN A 34 15.51 10.12 -6.90
CA ASN A 34 14.31 10.69 -7.53
C ASN A 34 13.64 9.78 -8.57
N SER A 35 14.02 8.50 -8.68
CA SER A 35 13.28 7.54 -9.52
C SER A 35 11.83 7.38 -9.06
N TYR A 36 10.94 7.11 -10.01
CA TYR A 36 9.51 6.89 -9.79
C TYR A 36 9.12 5.46 -10.18
N PHE A 37 8.75 4.65 -9.17
CA PHE A 37 8.25 3.29 -9.33
C PHE A 37 6.76 3.31 -9.62
N LYS A 38 6.40 3.24 -10.90
CA LYS A 38 5.03 3.37 -11.40
C LYS A 38 4.42 1.99 -11.66
N ASP A 39 3.14 1.85 -11.39
CA ASP A 39 2.34 0.70 -11.83
C ASP A 39 2.00 0.86 -13.32
N ILE A 40 2.99 0.55 -14.17
CA ILE A 40 2.93 0.72 -15.63
C ILE A 40 1.99 -0.32 -16.27
N ASN A 41 1.94 -1.52 -15.69
CA ASN A 41 1.20 -2.66 -16.24
C ASN A 41 -0.20 -2.81 -15.63
N HIS A 42 -0.70 -1.79 -14.91
CA HIS A 42 -2.05 -1.78 -14.34
C HIS A 42 -2.32 -2.98 -13.41
N GLU A 43 -1.29 -3.45 -12.71
CA GLU A 43 -1.37 -4.65 -11.87
C GLU A 43 -2.29 -4.42 -10.66
N PHE A 44 -2.42 -3.17 -10.23
CA PHE A 44 -3.28 -2.76 -9.12
C PHE A 44 -4.77 -2.68 -9.46
N ASP A 45 -5.13 -2.50 -10.74
CA ASP A 45 -6.51 -2.16 -11.15
C ASP A 45 -7.52 -3.22 -10.71
N TYR A 46 -7.10 -4.49 -10.68
CA TYR A 46 -7.89 -5.60 -10.17
C TYR A 46 -8.39 -5.36 -8.74
N TYR A 47 -7.49 -4.90 -7.84
CA TYR A 47 -7.75 -4.81 -6.41
C TYR A 47 -8.57 -3.59 -6.03
N LEU A 48 -8.72 -2.60 -6.93
CA LEU A 48 -9.43 -1.36 -6.63
C LEU A 48 -10.92 -1.62 -6.39
N GLY A 49 -11.48 -0.88 -5.43
CA GLY A 49 -12.90 -0.90 -5.09
C GLY A 49 -13.18 -1.39 -3.67
N ILE A 50 -14.43 -1.80 -3.46
CA ILE A 50 -14.94 -2.26 -2.16
C ILE A 50 -15.01 -3.78 -2.19
N TRP A 51 -14.53 -4.41 -1.12
CA TRP A 51 -14.52 -5.85 -0.96
C TRP A 51 -15.09 -6.23 0.39
N LYS A 52 -15.84 -7.33 0.45
CA LYS A 52 -16.38 -7.85 1.71
C LYS A 52 -16.05 -9.31 1.94
N ALA A 53 -15.88 -9.65 3.20
CA ALA A 53 -15.78 -11.01 3.70
C ALA A 53 -16.48 -11.12 5.07
N THR A 54 -16.79 -12.35 5.47
CA THR A 54 -17.29 -12.65 6.80
C THR A 54 -16.32 -13.61 7.49
N PHE A 55 -15.96 -13.32 8.73
CA PHE A 55 -15.09 -14.16 9.54
C PHE A 55 -15.52 -14.09 11.01
N GLN A 56 -15.78 -15.23 11.64
CA GLN A 56 -16.17 -15.33 13.06
C GLN A 56 -17.28 -14.33 13.46
N ASP A 57 -18.41 -14.35 12.76
CA ASP A 57 -19.56 -13.46 12.96
C ASP A 57 -19.25 -11.95 12.83
N LYS A 58 -18.13 -11.61 12.18
CA LYS A 58 -17.79 -10.23 11.82
C LYS A 58 -17.86 -10.04 10.32
N THR A 59 -18.37 -8.88 9.91
CA THR A 59 -18.27 -8.41 8.53
C THR A 59 -17.03 -7.54 8.41
N ILE A 60 -16.20 -7.84 7.43
CA ILE A 60 -14.99 -7.07 7.09
C ILE A 60 -15.24 -6.41 5.75
N THR A 61 -15.19 -5.09 5.71
CA THR A 61 -15.26 -4.31 4.47
C THR A 61 -13.91 -3.66 4.22
N LEU A 62 -13.35 -3.84 3.03
CA LEU A 62 -12.11 -3.19 2.59
C LEU A 62 -12.43 -2.16 1.51
N HIS A 63 -11.84 -0.98 1.63
CA HIS A 63 -11.85 0.08 0.62
C HIS A 63 -10.43 0.25 0.09
N ILE A 64 -10.21 -0.21 -1.13
CA ILE A 64 -8.89 -0.25 -1.76
C ILE A 64 -8.80 0.86 -2.80
N SER A 65 -7.80 1.71 -2.64
CA SER A 65 -7.54 2.85 -3.54
C SER A 65 -6.08 2.90 -3.95
N LYS A 66 -5.81 3.50 -5.11
CA LYS A 66 -4.46 3.75 -5.62
C LYS A 66 -4.01 5.14 -5.21
N GLU A 67 -2.85 5.21 -4.59
CA GLU A 67 -2.15 6.45 -4.28
C GLU A 67 -0.99 6.58 -5.28
N VAL A 68 -0.95 7.70 -6.01
CA VAL A 68 0.04 7.92 -7.08
C VAL A 68 1.17 8.80 -6.60
N LYS A 69 2.40 8.48 -7.05
CA LYS A 69 3.61 9.29 -6.83
C LYS A 69 3.83 9.68 -5.36
N ILE A 70 3.62 8.74 -4.45
CA ILE A 70 3.87 8.91 -3.01
C ILE A 70 5.38 8.93 -2.75
N PRO A 71 5.91 9.95 -2.05
CA PRO A 71 7.33 10.00 -1.73
C PRO A 71 7.69 8.92 -0.70
N PHE A 72 8.88 8.35 -0.84
CA PHE A 72 9.49 7.51 0.18
C PHE A 72 11.01 7.63 0.14
N GLU A 73 11.65 7.40 1.28
CA GLU A 73 13.10 7.44 1.42
C GLU A 73 13.64 6.05 1.71
N MET A 74 14.76 5.69 1.07
CA MET A 74 15.48 4.46 1.36
C MET A 74 16.96 4.63 1.05
N TRP A 75 17.84 4.17 1.95
CA TRP A 75 19.30 4.32 1.83
C TRP A 75 19.75 5.76 1.56
N ASN A 76 19.16 6.74 2.26
CA ASN A 76 19.41 8.18 2.09
C ASN A 76 19.13 8.70 0.67
N LYS A 77 18.25 8.02 -0.07
CA LYS A 77 17.77 8.43 -1.39
C LYS A 77 16.27 8.64 -1.34
N ASN A 78 15.84 9.76 -1.90
CA ASN A 78 14.42 10.07 -2.13
C ASN A 78 13.93 9.38 -3.40
N PHE A 79 12.72 8.84 -3.34
CA PHE A 79 12.04 8.17 -4.44
C PHE A 79 10.55 8.49 -4.42
N TYR A 80 9.86 8.06 -5.47
CA TYR A 80 8.41 8.13 -5.56
C TYR A 80 7.86 6.78 -5.99
N ARG A 81 6.65 6.43 -5.56
CA ARG A 81 5.98 5.20 -6.03
C ARG A 81 4.48 5.36 -6.14
N ASP A 82 3.89 4.56 -7.00
CA ASP A 82 2.48 4.19 -6.85
C ASP A 82 2.37 3.14 -5.76
N GLN A 83 1.31 3.20 -4.95
CA GLN A 83 1.02 2.20 -3.93
C GLN A 83 -0.49 2.02 -3.77
N LEU A 84 -0.88 0.89 -3.19
CA LEU A 84 -2.25 0.69 -2.75
C LEU A 84 -2.42 1.10 -1.28
N ARG A 85 -3.56 1.73 -1.01
CA ARG A 85 -4.05 2.09 0.32
C ARG A 85 -5.30 1.29 0.57
N VAL A 86 -5.25 0.44 1.59
CA VAL A 86 -6.41 -0.31 2.05
C VAL A 86 -6.89 0.32 3.34
N ARG A 87 -8.11 0.85 3.29
CA ARG A 87 -8.88 1.21 4.48
C ARG A 87 -9.87 0.10 4.75
N TYR A 88 -10.32 -0.03 5.98
CA TYR A 88 -11.22 -1.10 6.35
C TYR A 88 -12.18 -0.69 7.45
N GLU A 89 -13.23 -1.48 7.58
CA GLU A 89 -14.20 -1.42 8.66
C GLU A 89 -14.57 -2.84 9.07
N ILE A 90 -14.58 -3.08 10.39
CA ILE A 90 -14.96 -4.35 10.99
C ILE A 90 -16.23 -4.12 11.81
N MET A 91 -17.29 -4.85 11.50
CA MET A 91 -18.55 -4.83 12.25
C MET A 91 -18.81 -6.18 12.88
N ASN A 92 -19.42 -6.20 14.07
CA ASN A 92 -19.98 -7.43 14.63
C ASN A 92 -21.33 -7.80 13.96
N LYS A 93 -21.86 -8.98 14.27
CA LYS A 93 -23.16 -9.46 13.76
C LYS A 93 -24.36 -8.53 14.03
N SER A 94 -24.26 -7.66 15.04
CA SER A 94 -25.31 -6.70 15.39
C SER A 94 -25.18 -5.38 14.63
N GLY A 95 -24.22 -5.25 13.71
CA GLY A 95 -23.97 -4.03 12.95
C GLY A 95 -23.19 -2.95 13.71
N VAL A 96 -22.61 -3.27 14.88
CA VAL A 96 -21.77 -2.33 15.63
C VAL A 96 -20.36 -2.34 15.05
N ILE A 97 -19.84 -1.16 14.71
CA ILE A 97 -18.46 -0.95 14.28
C ILE A 97 -17.52 -1.23 15.45
N LEU A 98 -16.60 -2.17 15.26
CA LEU A 98 -15.56 -2.54 16.21
C LEU A 98 -14.26 -1.78 15.97
N GLU A 99 -13.89 -1.60 14.70
CA GLU A 99 -12.71 -0.83 14.29
C GLU A 99 -12.92 -0.32 12.86
N SER A 100 -12.53 0.93 12.60
CA SER A 100 -12.63 1.52 11.26
C SER A 100 -11.46 2.47 11.00
N SER A 101 -10.89 2.36 9.80
CA SER A 101 -9.84 3.26 9.28
C SER A 101 -10.33 4.10 8.10
N LEU A 102 -11.63 4.07 7.78
CA LEU A 102 -12.21 4.74 6.61
C LEU A 102 -11.94 6.25 6.59
N ASN A 103 -12.06 6.91 7.75
CA ASN A 103 -11.89 8.36 7.89
C ASN A 103 -10.56 8.76 8.53
N LYS A 104 -9.62 7.82 8.67
CA LYS A 104 -8.33 8.10 9.32
C LYS A 104 -7.39 8.87 8.38
N ASP A 105 -6.81 9.94 8.92
CA ASP A 105 -5.67 10.62 8.31
C ASP A 105 -4.37 9.92 8.73
N PHE A 106 -3.60 9.48 7.74
CA PHE A 106 -2.35 8.76 7.93
C PHE A 106 -1.10 9.65 7.82
N THR A 107 -1.26 10.98 7.76
CA THR A 107 -0.15 11.94 7.57
C THR A 107 0.82 11.92 8.75
N ASN A 108 0.29 12.00 9.97
CA ASN A 108 1.09 12.05 11.20
C ASN A 108 0.94 10.80 12.06
N ASP A 109 -0.02 9.93 11.74
CA ASP A 109 -0.31 8.70 12.48
C ASP A 109 -0.57 7.55 11.52
N ILE A 110 0.41 6.65 11.39
CA ILE A 110 0.33 5.51 10.49
C ILE A 110 -0.38 4.28 11.10
N SER A 111 -0.85 4.36 12.36
CA SER A 111 -1.59 3.25 12.98
C SER A 111 -2.81 2.88 12.15
N LEU A 112 -3.18 1.61 12.17
CA LEU A 112 -4.22 1.00 11.36
C LEU A 112 -3.98 1.07 9.84
N SER A 113 -2.84 1.60 9.38
CA SER A 113 -2.60 1.76 7.95
C SER A 113 -2.21 0.43 7.30
N ILE A 114 -2.85 0.10 6.17
CA ILE A 114 -2.49 -1.03 5.32
C ILE A 114 -2.00 -0.48 3.97
N LYS A 115 -0.76 -0.83 3.59
CA LYS A 115 -0.13 -0.35 2.35
C LYS A 115 0.27 -1.54 1.46
N GLY A 116 -0.17 -1.56 0.21
CA GLY A 116 0.29 -2.52 -0.81
C GLY A 116 1.43 -1.93 -1.62
N LEU A 117 2.59 -2.60 -1.63
CA LEU A 117 3.83 -2.02 -2.14
C LEU A 117 4.35 -2.67 -3.42
N LYS A 118 4.14 -3.99 -3.53
CA LYS A 118 4.71 -4.80 -4.60
C LYS A 118 3.71 -5.86 -5.00
N THR A 119 3.69 -6.13 -6.29
CA THR A 119 3.02 -7.27 -6.87
C THR A 119 4.04 -8.36 -7.18
N GLN A 120 3.59 -9.61 -7.21
CA GLN A 120 4.36 -10.73 -7.71
C GLN A 120 3.48 -11.52 -8.68
N SER A 121 4.11 -12.42 -9.44
CA SER A 121 3.41 -13.30 -10.37
C SER A 121 2.51 -12.52 -11.34
N ASN A 122 3.06 -11.47 -11.96
CA ASN A 122 2.35 -10.58 -12.89
C ASN A 122 1.04 -10.01 -12.30
N GLY A 123 1.13 -9.43 -11.10
CA GLY A 123 -0.02 -8.86 -10.42
C GLY A 123 -0.92 -9.86 -9.71
N ALA A 124 -0.71 -11.18 -9.78
CA ALA A 124 -1.60 -12.17 -9.17
C ALA A 124 -1.49 -12.23 -7.63
N LEU A 125 -0.32 -11.84 -7.09
CA LEU A 125 -0.08 -11.77 -5.66
C LEU A 125 0.25 -10.33 -5.28
N LEU A 126 -0.48 -9.78 -4.32
CA LEU A 126 -0.22 -8.46 -3.75
C LEU A 126 0.25 -8.63 -2.32
N ASN A 127 1.41 -8.04 -1.99
CA ASN A 127 1.92 -8.01 -0.63
C ASN A 127 1.63 -6.65 -0.02
N LEU A 128 1.01 -6.68 1.15
CA LEU A 128 0.69 -5.51 1.94
C LEU A 128 1.32 -5.61 3.32
N ILE A 129 1.49 -4.45 3.94
CA ILE A 129 1.98 -4.32 5.30
C ILE A 129 0.91 -3.59 6.10
N PHE A 130 0.50 -4.19 7.22
CA PHE A 130 -0.28 -3.54 8.25
C PHE A 130 0.65 -2.92 9.29
N ALA A 131 0.46 -1.64 9.59
CA ALA A 131 1.25 -0.92 10.58
C ALA A 131 0.91 -1.30 12.04
N GLY A 132 -0.17 -2.07 12.26
CA GLY A 132 -0.66 -2.39 13.60
C GLY A 132 -1.63 -1.34 14.14
N GLY A 133 -2.37 -1.71 15.18
CA GLY A 133 -3.24 -0.81 15.93
C GLY A 133 -2.48 0.01 16.97
N ASN A 134 -3.10 0.20 18.14
CA ASN A 134 -2.43 0.83 19.27
C ASN A 134 -1.11 0.11 19.57
N CYS A 135 -0.04 0.86 19.74
CA CYS A 135 1.29 0.32 20.04
C CYS A 135 1.78 -0.70 19.02
N SER A 136 1.42 -0.49 17.75
CA SER A 136 1.74 -1.36 16.63
C SER A 136 1.20 -2.79 16.77
N VAL A 137 0.22 -3.04 17.64
CA VAL A 137 -0.34 -4.38 17.86
C VAL A 137 -0.87 -4.97 16.56
N GLY A 138 -0.39 -6.16 16.22
CA GLY A 138 -0.70 -6.84 14.97
C GLY A 138 0.11 -6.37 13.76
N VAL A 139 1.10 -5.48 13.90
CA VAL A 139 2.01 -5.14 12.79
C VAL A 139 2.46 -6.41 12.06
N GLY A 140 2.29 -6.46 10.74
CA GLY A 140 2.38 -7.74 10.06
C GLY A 140 2.20 -7.67 8.56
N ALA A 141 2.43 -8.81 7.93
CA ALA A 141 2.28 -8.99 6.50
C ALA A 141 0.85 -9.45 6.17
N ILE A 142 0.29 -8.91 5.08
CA ILE A 142 -0.96 -9.37 4.50
C ILE A 142 -0.69 -9.72 3.04
N ASN A 143 -1.27 -10.81 2.55
CA ASN A 143 -1.24 -11.18 1.14
C ASN A 143 -2.65 -11.24 0.56
N PHE A 144 -2.82 -10.69 -0.65
CA PHE A 144 -3.98 -10.96 -1.49
C PHE A 144 -3.54 -11.82 -2.67
N LYS A 145 -4.24 -12.93 -2.90
CA LYS A 145 -4.04 -13.78 -4.06
C LYS A 145 -5.29 -13.81 -4.91
N LYS A 146 -5.18 -13.39 -6.18
CA LYS A 146 -6.29 -13.40 -7.14
C LYS A 146 -6.81 -14.83 -7.30
N ILE A 147 -8.12 -15.01 -7.32
CA ILE A 147 -8.79 -16.28 -7.60
C ILE A 147 -9.49 -16.17 -8.95
N ASP A 148 -10.38 -15.19 -9.08
CA ASP A 148 -11.10 -14.87 -10.31
C ASP A 148 -11.35 -13.35 -10.42
N ALA A 149 -12.16 -12.91 -11.37
CA ALA A 149 -12.46 -11.50 -11.62
C ALA A 149 -13.09 -10.73 -10.44
N THR A 150 -13.71 -11.44 -9.50
CA THR A 150 -14.51 -10.88 -8.40
C THR A 150 -14.09 -11.36 -7.02
N GLN A 151 -13.11 -12.27 -6.93
CA GLN A 151 -12.66 -12.87 -5.67
C GLN A 151 -11.14 -12.93 -5.54
N PHE A 152 -10.65 -12.57 -4.35
CA PHE A 152 -9.28 -12.87 -3.93
C PHE A 152 -9.27 -13.52 -2.55
N SER A 153 -8.24 -14.32 -2.26
CA SER A 153 -7.99 -14.83 -0.92
C SER A 153 -7.07 -13.89 -0.14
N TRP A 154 -7.40 -13.67 1.11
CA TRP A 154 -6.65 -12.96 2.13
C TRP A 154 -5.85 -13.93 2.99
N GLY A 155 -4.60 -13.58 3.29
CA GLY A 155 -3.82 -14.17 4.37
C GLY A 155 -3.18 -13.07 5.22
N TYR A 156 -3.26 -13.18 6.54
CA TYR A 156 -2.68 -12.21 7.47
C TYR A 156 -1.82 -12.87 8.54
N TYR A 157 -0.59 -12.36 8.66
CA TYR A 157 0.49 -12.88 9.46
C TYR A 157 0.98 -11.76 10.39
N PRO A 158 0.34 -11.56 11.55
CA PRO A 158 0.82 -10.60 12.53
C PRO A 158 2.20 -11.05 13.05
N GLY A 159 3.11 -10.08 13.20
CA GLY A 159 4.42 -10.29 13.81
C GLY A 159 4.30 -10.66 15.29
N THR A 160 5.28 -11.42 15.77
CA THR A 160 5.28 -11.99 17.14
C THR A 160 5.61 -10.99 18.25
N THR A 161 5.98 -9.74 17.92
CA THR A 161 6.60 -8.79 18.87
C THR A 161 5.64 -7.88 19.64
N THR A 162 4.31 -8.04 19.53
CA THR A 162 3.36 -7.05 20.09
C THR A 162 2.56 -7.49 21.30
N ARG A 163 2.84 -8.67 21.88
CA ARG A 163 2.07 -9.17 23.04
C ARG A 163 2.57 -8.66 24.40
N ILE A 164 3.76 -8.08 24.47
CA ILE A 164 4.35 -7.60 25.74
C ILE A 164 5.17 -6.33 25.45
N ASP A 165 4.50 -5.19 25.37
CA ASP A 165 5.20 -3.89 25.38
C ASP A 165 4.87 -3.17 26.70
N THR A 166 5.85 -3.10 27.59
CA THR A 166 5.75 -2.36 28.86
C THR A 166 5.71 -0.84 28.64
N LEU A 167 5.96 -0.36 27.42
CA LEU A 167 5.86 1.05 27.03
C LEU A 167 4.46 1.43 26.52
N CYS A 168 3.61 0.45 26.26
CA CYS A 168 2.26 0.73 25.84
C CYS A 168 1.36 0.99 27.07
N PRO A 169 0.62 2.11 27.12
CA PRO A 169 -0.16 2.45 28.29
C PRO A 169 -1.26 1.40 28.59
N PRO A 170 -1.48 1.02 29.86
CA PRO A 170 -2.48 0.00 30.23
C PRO A 170 -3.92 0.41 29.93
N ASP A 171 -4.20 1.70 29.68
CA ASP A 171 -5.49 2.23 29.24
C ASP A 171 -5.78 2.00 27.74
N LYS A 172 -4.83 1.46 26.98
CA LYS A 172 -5.02 1.16 25.55
C LYS A 172 -5.45 -0.28 25.33
N GLU A 173 -6.35 -0.48 24.37
CA GLU A 173 -6.79 -1.83 23.97
C GLU A 173 -5.72 -2.51 23.10
N TYR A 174 -5.32 -3.72 23.50
CA TYR A 174 -4.35 -4.58 22.81
C TYR A 174 -5.08 -5.67 22.03
N LYS A 175 -5.81 -5.28 21.00
CA LYS A 175 -6.62 -6.22 20.24
C LYS A 175 -6.43 -6.03 18.75
N ILE A 176 -6.31 -7.17 18.08
CA ILE A 176 -6.29 -7.25 16.63
C ILE A 176 -7.72 -7.54 16.18
N TYR A 177 -8.31 -6.62 15.42
CA TYR A 177 -9.65 -6.80 14.86
C TYR A 177 -9.64 -7.38 13.45
N LEU A 178 -8.52 -7.27 12.73
CA LEU A 178 -8.32 -7.88 11.42
C LEU A 178 -8.34 -9.43 11.53
N PRO A 179 -8.86 -10.12 10.50
CA PRO A 179 -8.96 -11.58 10.52
C PRO A 179 -7.58 -12.22 10.39
N GLU A 180 -7.05 -12.74 11.50
CA GLU A 180 -5.82 -13.54 11.58
C GLU A 180 -6.10 -14.95 11.07
N THR A 181 -6.08 -15.10 9.75
CA THR A 181 -6.37 -16.36 9.07
C THR A 181 -5.77 -16.37 7.66
N GLU A 182 -5.73 -17.55 7.06
CA GLU A 182 -5.35 -17.76 5.67
C GLU A 182 -6.57 -18.17 4.84
N ASN A 183 -6.50 -17.89 3.54
CA ASN A 183 -7.50 -18.30 2.55
C ASN A 183 -8.92 -17.72 2.79
N LEU A 184 -9.03 -16.62 3.54
CA LEU A 184 -10.30 -15.92 3.70
C LEU A 184 -10.71 -15.25 2.38
N ILE A 185 -11.90 -15.56 1.89
CA ILE A 185 -12.35 -15.06 0.58
C ILE A 185 -13.02 -13.70 0.71
N PHE A 186 -12.47 -12.72 0.00
CA PHE A 186 -13.09 -11.43 -0.21
C PHE A 186 -13.78 -11.40 -1.57
N THR A 187 -15.01 -10.89 -1.59
CA THR A 187 -15.80 -10.71 -2.82
C THR A 187 -16.02 -9.24 -3.10
N LYS A 188 -15.84 -8.83 -4.35
CA LYS A 188 -16.07 -7.46 -4.81
C LYS A 188 -17.55 -7.08 -4.64
N GLN A 189 -17.81 -5.81 -4.31
CA GLN A 189 -19.16 -5.25 -4.12
C GLN A 189 -19.61 -4.43 -5.31
#